data_AF-A0A5B7I9F7-F1
#
_entry.id   AF-A0A5B7I9F7-F1
#
_cell.length_a   1.000
_cell.length_b   1.000
_cell.length_c   1.000
_cell.angle_alpha   90.00
_cell.angle_beta   90.00
_cell.angle_gamma   90.00
#
_symmetry.space_group_name_H-M   'P 1'
#
loop_
_entity.id
_entity.type
_entity.pdbx_description
1 polymer ?
#
loop_
_entity_poly.entity_id
_entity_poly.type
_entity_poly.pdbx_seq_one_letter_code
_entity_poly.pdbx_strand_id
1 'polypeptide(L)'
;MSLVIGQIMSIEDLRETAQMLGLYMLTVIAGLFVHATFTLPFMYFMVTRKNPATFFKGMVQAWITALGTGSRESVLCSTPCFFLPSGLQSASLTPRSPFPHSSATLPITFRCLEENNKIDKRVTRFVLPVGATINMDGTALYEAVGSIFIAQMYGIHLGPGELVTVR
;
A
#
# COMPACT_ATOMS: atom_id res chain seq x y z
N MET A 1 14.84 -20.44 -2.14
CA MET A 1 15.67 -20.28 -0.93
C MET A 1 17.16 -20.56 -1.14
N SER A 2 17.58 -21.33 -2.16
CA SER A 2 19.01 -21.58 -2.44
C SER A 2 19.83 -20.32 -2.78
N LEU A 3 19.25 -19.37 -3.52
CA LEU A 3 19.94 -18.12 -3.89
C LEU A 3 20.17 -17.16 -2.72
N VAL A 4 19.25 -17.13 -1.74
CA VAL A 4 19.37 -16.26 -0.55
C VAL A 4 20.48 -16.75 0.36
N ILE A 5 20.59 -18.07 0.55
CA ILE A 5 21.63 -18.71 1.38
C ILE A 5 23.01 -18.51 0.74
N GLY A 6 23.12 -18.63 -0.59
CA GLY A 6 24.38 -18.41 -1.30
C GLY A 6 24.92 -16.98 -1.17
N GLN A 7 24.04 -15.97 -1.20
CA GLN A 7 24.43 -14.58 -0.99
C GLN A 7 24.78 -14.30 0.47
N ILE A 8 24.04 -14.88 1.44
CA ILE A 8 24.35 -14.73 2.88
C ILE A 8 25.73 -15.28 3.27
N MET A 9 26.22 -16.33 2.60
CA MET A 9 27.54 -16.91 2.86
C MET A 9 28.68 -16.12 2.21
N SER A 10 28.38 -15.23 1.25
CA SER A 10 29.36 -14.42 0.53
C SER A 10 29.56 -13.02 1.14
N ILE A 11 28.77 -12.65 2.16
CA ILE A 11 28.88 -11.36 2.84
C ILE A 11 29.83 -11.52 4.02
N GLU A 12 31.02 -10.93 3.92
CA GLU A 12 32.04 -10.98 4.96
C GLU A 12 31.63 -10.13 6.20
N ASP A 13 30.72 -9.15 6.02
CA ASP A 13 30.19 -8.28 7.09
C ASP A 13 28.65 -8.16 7.09
N LEU A 14 28.00 -9.04 7.87
CA LEU A 14 26.55 -9.01 8.11
C LEU A 14 26.08 -7.72 8.80
N ARG A 15 26.94 -7.07 9.58
CA ARG A 15 26.59 -5.88 10.37
C ARG A 15 26.33 -4.66 9.49
N GLU A 16 27.18 -4.39 8.51
CA GLU A 16 27.00 -3.24 7.61
C GLU A 16 25.82 -3.46 6.67
N THR A 17 25.66 -4.67 6.14
CA THR A 17 24.54 -5.05 5.27
C THR A 17 23.20 -4.91 6.01
N ALA A 18 23.11 -5.35 7.26
CA ALA A 18 21.92 -5.20 8.09
C ALA A 18 21.60 -3.72 8.38
N GLN A 19 22.61 -2.87 8.59
CA GLN A 19 22.41 -1.43 8.79
C GLN A 19 21.89 -0.75 7.52
N MET A 20 22.44 -1.10 6.36
CA MET A 20 21.98 -0.59 5.07
C MET A 20 20.53 -1.00 4.76
N LEU A 21 20.18 -2.26 4.98
CA LEU A 21 18.79 -2.74 4.89
C LEU A 21 17.86 -2.05 5.90
N GLY A 22 18.34 -1.78 7.11
CA GLY A 22 17.60 -1.03 8.11
C GLY A 22 17.30 0.42 7.68
N LEU A 23 18.30 1.10 7.11
CA LEU A 23 18.13 2.44 6.54
C LEU A 23 17.17 2.43 5.36
N TYR A 24 17.23 1.42 4.48
CA TYR A 24 16.28 1.24 3.40
C TYR A 24 14.83 1.18 3.91
N MET A 25 14.54 0.31 4.86
CA MET A 25 13.19 0.18 5.43
C MET A 25 12.71 1.49 6.06
N LEU A 26 13.59 2.20 6.77
CA LEU A 26 13.27 3.50 7.35
C LEU A 26 12.92 4.53 6.28
N THR A 27 13.70 4.61 5.20
CA THR A 27 13.45 5.57 4.09
C THR A 27 12.14 5.30 3.37
N VAL A 28 11.79 4.03 3.13
CA VAL A 28 10.50 3.66 2.53
C VAL A 28 9.34 4.06 3.45
N ILE A 29 9.42 3.72 4.74
CA ILE A 29 8.37 4.04 5.72
C ILE A 29 8.21 5.56 5.84
N ALA A 30 9.32 6.30 5.95
CA ALA A 30 9.31 7.76 6.02
C ALA A 30 8.74 8.39 4.73
N GLY A 31 9.11 7.87 3.56
CA GLY A 31 8.60 8.32 2.26
C GLY A 31 7.11 8.11 2.13
N LEU A 32 6.59 6.92 2.47
CA LEU A 32 5.16 6.63 2.50
C LEU A 32 4.42 7.52 3.51
N PHE A 33 5.01 7.75 4.68
CA PHE A 33 4.42 8.62 5.70
C PHE A 33 4.31 10.06 5.20
N VAL A 34 5.37 10.61 4.61
CA VAL A 34 5.37 11.97 4.04
C VAL A 34 4.39 12.05 2.86
N HIS A 35 4.34 11.04 2.00
CA HIS A 35 3.40 11.00 0.88
C HIS A 35 1.93 11.00 1.38
N ALA A 36 1.62 10.16 2.37
CA ALA A 36 0.28 10.04 2.94
C ALA A 36 -0.17 11.27 3.74
N THR A 37 0.75 11.96 4.41
CA THR A 37 0.44 13.11 5.31
C THR A 37 0.61 14.48 4.66
N PHE A 38 1.46 14.62 3.64
CA PHE A 38 1.67 15.90 2.95
C PHE A 38 1.12 15.88 1.54
N THR A 39 1.46 14.88 0.71
CA THR A 39 1.11 14.91 -0.73
C THR A 39 -0.39 14.75 -0.95
N LEU A 40 -1.00 13.71 -0.39
CA LEU A 40 -2.44 13.45 -0.54
C LEU A 40 -3.31 14.55 0.09
N PRO A 41 -3.04 15.04 1.32
CA PRO A 41 -3.87 16.08 1.93
C PRO A 41 -3.70 17.43 1.24
N PHE A 42 -2.50 17.74 0.75
CA PHE A 42 -2.22 18.95 -0.03
C PHE A 42 -2.96 18.92 -1.37
N MET A 43 -2.87 17.81 -2.11
CA MET A 43 -3.60 17.64 -3.38
C MET A 43 -5.11 17.73 -3.15
N TYR A 44 -5.63 17.07 -2.11
CA TYR A 44 -7.05 17.15 -1.75
C TYR A 44 -7.48 18.60 -1.44
N PHE A 45 -6.71 19.31 -0.62
CA PHE A 45 -7.00 20.70 -0.27
C PHE A 45 -6.95 21.62 -1.49
N MET A 46 -5.99 21.40 -2.40
CA MET A 46 -5.85 22.20 -3.63
C MET A 46 -7.06 22.02 -4.55
N VAL A 47 -7.55 20.79 -4.73
CA VAL A 47 -8.67 20.49 -5.65
C VAL A 47 -10.04 20.80 -5.03
N THR A 48 -10.27 20.39 -3.78
CA THR A 48 -11.60 20.51 -3.16
C THR A 48 -11.78 21.73 -2.27
N ARG A 49 -10.69 22.46 -1.93
CA ARG A 49 -10.68 23.64 -1.05
C ARG A 49 -11.37 23.40 0.31
N LYS A 50 -11.48 22.14 0.72
CA LYS A 50 -12.07 21.68 1.98
C LYS A 50 -10.98 21.13 2.90
N ASN A 51 -11.25 21.14 4.20
CA ASN A 51 -10.29 20.62 5.18
C ASN A 51 -10.13 19.08 5.00
N PRO A 52 -8.94 18.59 4.60
CA PRO A 52 -8.69 17.17 4.40
C PRO A 52 -8.83 16.35 5.69
N ALA A 53 -8.57 16.96 6.85
CA ALA A 53 -8.65 16.25 8.14
C ALA A 53 -10.05 15.69 8.43
N THR A 54 -11.11 16.37 7.96
CA THR A 54 -12.48 15.89 8.10
C THR A 54 -12.72 14.64 7.25
N PHE A 55 -12.13 14.58 6.04
CA PHE A 55 -12.20 13.43 5.16
C PHE A 55 -11.45 12.22 5.74
N PHE A 56 -10.23 12.43 6.28
CA PHE A 56 -9.46 11.37 6.92
C PHE A 56 -10.16 10.78 8.13
N LYS A 57 -10.81 11.61 8.97
CA LYS A 57 -11.60 11.13 10.12
C LYS A 57 -12.70 10.15 9.72
N GLY A 58 -13.42 10.41 8.64
CA GLY A 58 -14.45 9.50 8.13
C GLY A 58 -13.90 8.20 7.52
N MET A 59 -12.61 8.16 7.19
CA MET A 59 -11.92 7.03 6.56
C MET A 59 -11.08 6.18 7.54
N VAL A 60 -10.92 6.58 8.80
CA VAL A 60 -10.07 5.89 9.79
C VAL A 60 -10.41 4.40 9.92
N GLN A 61 -11.69 4.03 9.86
CA GLN A 61 -12.12 2.63 9.94
C GLN A 61 -11.59 1.77 8.78
N ALA A 62 -11.55 2.32 7.57
CA ALA A 62 -10.97 1.64 6.41
C ALA A 62 -9.46 1.48 6.58
N TRP A 63 -8.77 2.50 7.12
CA TRP A 63 -7.32 2.46 7.35
C TRP A 63 -6.91 1.41 8.39
N ILE A 64 -7.60 1.35 9.52
CA ILE A 64 -7.35 0.33 10.55
C ILE A 64 -7.57 -1.07 9.97
N THR A 65 -8.61 -1.23 9.16
CA THR A 65 -8.90 -2.51 8.50
C THR A 65 -7.80 -2.88 7.50
N ALA A 66 -7.35 -1.93 6.68
CA ALA A 66 -6.30 -2.13 5.69
C ALA A 66 -4.96 -2.53 6.32
N LEU A 67 -4.55 -1.85 7.41
CA LEU A 67 -3.38 -2.21 8.20
C LEU A 67 -3.54 -3.60 8.82
N GLY A 68 -4.74 -3.91 9.31
CA GLY A 68 -5.09 -5.24 9.82
C GLY A 68 -5.03 -6.34 8.76
N THR A 69 -5.27 -6.05 7.48
CA THR A 69 -5.19 -7.02 6.37
C THR A 69 -3.81 -7.12 5.72
N GLY A 70 -2.96 -6.10 5.88
CA GLY A 70 -1.58 -6.11 5.36
C GLY A 70 -0.66 -7.12 6.06
N SER A 71 -1.08 -7.65 7.22
CA SER A 71 -0.27 -8.57 8.03
C SER A 71 -0.86 -9.98 8.18
N ARG A 72 -1.96 -10.31 7.49
CA ARG A 72 -2.70 -11.57 7.71
C ARG A 72 -2.49 -12.58 6.59
N GLU A 73 -1.33 -13.24 6.64
CA GLU A 73 -1.19 -14.63 6.20
C GLU A 73 -1.26 -15.62 7.37
N SER A 74 -1.62 -15.18 8.59
CA SER A 74 -1.68 -16.10 9.75
C SER A 74 -2.87 -15.97 10.72
N VAL A 75 -3.79 -14.98 10.60
CA VAL A 75 -4.90 -14.83 11.60
C VAL A 75 -6.24 -14.37 10.99
N LEU A 76 -6.73 -15.03 9.93
CA LEU A 76 -8.12 -14.85 9.48
C LEU A 76 -8.93 -16.16 9.39
N CYS A 77 -8.52 -17.17 10.16
CA CYS A 77 -9.39 -18.27 10.59
C CYS A 77 -9.89 -18.04 12.03
N SER A 78 -10.33 -16.82 12.39
CA SER A 78 -10.87 -16.59 13.76
C SER A 78 -11.88 -15.45 13.94
N THR A 79 -12.27 -14.68 12.93
CA THR A 79 -13.45 -13.79 13.09
C THR A 79 -14.69 -14.48 12.52
N PRO A 80 -15.75 -14.66 13.32
CA PRO A 80 -16.90 -15.44 12.92
C PRO A 80 -17.67 -14.71 11.82
N CYS A 81 -17.85 -15.40 10.70
CA CYS A 81 -18.88 -15.15 9.69
C CYS A 81 -20.29 -15.17 10.30
N PHE A 82 -20.65 -14.22 11.17
CA PHE A 82 -21.96 -14.21 11.84
C PHE A 82 -22.86 -13.01 11.53
N PHE A 83 -22.44 -12.05 10.70
CA PHE A 83 -23.27 -10.87 10.39
C PHE A 83 -23.18 -10.39 8.92
N LEU A 84 -23.28 -11.31 7.97
CA LEU A 84 -23.62 -10.95 6.58
C LEU A 84 -24.91 -11.66 6.17
N PRO A 85 -26.02 -10.92 5.92
CA PRO A 85 -27.26 -11.50 5.46
C PRO A 85 -27.07 -12.17 4.09
N SER A 86 -27.82 -13.25 3.89
CA SER A 86 -27.68 -14.34 2.92
C SER A 86 -27.84 -13.99 1.42
N GLY A 87 -27.38 -12.82 0.98
CA GLY A 87 -27.47 -12.36 -0.41
C GLY A 87 -26.16 -11.87 -1.04
N LEU A 88 -25.03 -11.92 -0.31
CA LEU A 88 -23.72 -11.40 -0.75
C LEU A 88 -22.60 -12.47 -0.70
N GLN A 89 -22.97 -13.74 -0.80
CA GLN A 89 -22.05 -14.89 -0.78
C GLN A 89 -21.54 -15.32 -2.17
N SER A 90 -21.98 -14.68 -3.25
CA SER A 90 -21.66 -15.07 -4.63
C SER A 90 -20.36 -14.49 -5.20
N ALA A 91 -19.50 -13.87 -4.39
CA ALA A 91 -18.20 -13.35 -4.86
C ALA A 91 -16.97 -14.11 -4.34
N SER A 92 -17.14 -15.25 -3.65
CA SER A 92 -16.05 -16.02 -3.06
C SER A 92 -15.72 -17.34 -3.77
N LEU A 93 -15.90 -17.42 -5.09
CA LEU A 93 -15.47 -18.56 -5.90
C LEU A 93 -14.73 -18.13 -7.16
N THR A 94 -13.51 -17.60 -7.01
CA THR A 94 -12.46 -17.84 -8.02
C THR A 94 -11.13 -18.14 -7.33
N PRO A 95 -10.45 -19.25 -7.68
CA PRO A 95 -9.11 -19.55 -7.20
C PRO A 95 -8.12 -18.64 -7.94
N ARG A 96 -7.18 -18.05 -7.19
CA ARG A 96 -5.98 -17.36 -7.72
C ARG A 96 -6.28 -16.05 -8.49
N SER A 97 -6.74 -15.01 -7.80
CA SER A 97 -6.59 -13.64 -8.31
C SER A 97 -5.23 -13.07 -7.83
N PRO A 98 -4.38 -12.54 -8.72
CA PRO A 98 -3.04 -12.04 -8.38
C PRO A 98 -3.08 -10.60 -7.80
N PHE A 99 -4.22 -10.14 -7.31
CA PHE A 99 -4.43 -8.71 -7.05
C PHE A 99 -4.23 -8.36 -5.57
N PRO A 100 -3.51 -7.27 -5.27
CA PRO A 100 -3.02 -6.95 -3.94
C PRO A 100 -4.17 -6.61 -2.98
N HIS A 101 -3.83 -6.54 -1.71
CA HIS A 101 -4.66 -6.47 -0.52
C HIS A 101 -5.74 -5.35 -0.53
N SER A 102 -5.71 -4.44 -1.51
CA SER A 102 -6.70 -3.39 -1.77
C SER A 102 -8.11 -3.92 -2.05
N SER A 103 -8.27 -5.11 -2.66
CA SER A 103 -9.60 -5.66 -2.97
C SER A 103 -10.40 -6.09 -1.72
N ALA A 104 -9.70 -6.51 -0.66
CA ALA A 104 -10.31 -6.93 0.61
C ALA A 104 -10.89 -5.75 1.41
N THR A 105 -10.39 -4.53 1.18
CA THR A 105 -10.78 -3.32 1.94
C THR A 105 -11.80 -2.45 1.19
N LEU A 106 -12.01 -2.71 -0.11
CA LEU A 106 -13.01 -2.02 -0.94
C LEU A 106 -14.39 -1.90 -0.30
N PRO A 107 -15.05 -2.98 0.21
CA PRO A 107 -16.41 -2.88 0.75
C PRO A 107 -16.50 -1.98 2.00
N ILE A 108 -15.47 -1.97 2.85
CA ILE A 108 -15.41 -1.08 4.01
C ILE A 108 -15.17 0.37 3.58
N THR A 109 -14.32 0.56 2.56
CA THR A 109 -14.04 1.88 2.00
C THR A 109 -15.30 2.49 1.35
N PHE A 110 -16.10 1.70 0.64
CA PHE A 110 -17.41 2.12 0.14
C PHE A 110 -18.32 2.67 1.24
N ARG A 111 -18.47 1.93 2.35
CA ARG A 111 -19.30 2.38 3.48
C ARG A 111 -18.76 3.65 4.12
N CYS A 112 -17.45 3.74 4.36
CA CYS A 112 -16.85 4.94 4.93
C CYS A 112 -17.08 6.18 4.06
N LEU A 113 -17.00 6.04 2.72
CA LEU A 113 -17.20 7.15 1.80
C LEU A 113 -18.66 7.56 1.66
N GLU A 114 -19.59 6.61 1.63
CA GLU A 114 -21.03 6.88 1.50
C GLU A 114 -21.65 7.37 2.83
N GLU A 115 -21.30 6.78 3.97
CA GLU A 115 -21.93 7.04 5.27
C GLU A 115 -21.21 8.15 6.04
N ASN A 116 -19.88 8.09 6.16
CA ASN A 116 -19.12 9.07 6.97
C ASN A 116 -18.81 10.34 6.18
N ASN A 117 -18.39 10.20 4.92
CA ASN A 117 -18.01 11.34 4.06
C ASN A 117 -19.12 11.82 3.11
N LYS A 118 -20.28 11.13 3.09
CA LYS A 118 -21.49 11.50 2.34
C LYS A 118 -21.25 11.77 0.84
N ILE A 119 -20.41 10.95 0.20
CA ILE A 119 -20.14 11.06 -1.25
C ILE A 119 -21.24 10.35 -2.04
N ASP A 120 -21.63 10.92 -3.20
CA ASP A 120 -22.64 10.31 -4.09
C ASP A 120 -22.17 8.92 -4.57
N LYS A 121 -23.07 7.93 -4.45
CA LYS A 121 -22.80 6.52 -4.77
C LYS A 121 -22.39 6.30 -6.22
N ARG A 122 -22.80 7.17 -7.14
CA ARG A 122 -22.40 7.10 -8.56
C ARG A 122 -20.92 7.39 -8.73
N VAL A 123 -20.39 8.35 -7.96
CA VAL A 123 -18.96 8.70 -8.00
C VAL A 123 -18.14 7.61 -7.33
N THR A 124 -18.53 7.16 -6.13
CA THR A 124 -17.78 6.11 -5.42
C THR A 124 -17.72 4.82 -6.23
N ARG A 125 -18.83 4.34 -6.81
CA ARG A 125 -18.88 3.07 -7.55
C ARG A 125 -18.08 3.07 -8.84
N PHE A 126 -17.79 4.24 -9.41
CA PHE A 126 -16.92 4.35 -10.57
C PHE A 126 -15.46 4.56 -10.16
N VAL A 127 -15.19 5.52 -9.27
CA VAL A 127 -13.82 5.94 -8.94
C VAL A 127 -13.09 4.94 -8.05
N LEU A 128 -13.76 4.28 -7.09
CA LEU A 128 -13.06 3.35 -6.18
C LEU A 128 -12.50 2.10 -6.86
N PRO A 129 -13.26 1.39 -7.71
CA PRO A 129 -12.75 0.21 -8.41
C PRO A 129 -11.62 0.55 -9.38
N VAL A 130 -11.77 1.66 -10.13
CA VAL A 130 -10.74 2.16 -11.05
C VAL A 130 -9.49 2.62 -10.28
N GLY A 131 -9.69 3.30 -9.15
CA GLY A 131 -8.61 3.72 -8.27
C GLY A 131 -7.88 2.53 -7.65
N ALA A 132 -8.56 1.47 -7.27
CA ALA A 132 -7.93 0.29 -6.66
C ALA A 132 -7.02 -0.49 -7.62
N THR A 133 -7.23 -0.36 -8.94
CA THR A 133 -6.39 -1.01 -9.95
C THR A 133 -5.29 -0.11 -10.49
N ILE A 134 -5.52 1.21 -10.53
CA ILE A 134 -4.57 2.18 -11.08
C ILE A 134 -3.66 2.77 -9.99
N ASN A 135 -4.14 2.88 -8.74
CA ASN A 135 -3.36 3.47 -7.66
C ASN A 135 -2.27 2.50 -7.18
N MET A 136 -1.07 2.69 -7.71
CA MET A 136 0.15 1.97 -7.35
C MET A 136 1.19 2.90 -6.72
N ASP A 137 0.78 3.96 -6.02
CA ASP A 137 1.70 4.96 -5.46
C ASP A 137 2.70 4.34 -4.46
N GLY A 138 2.21 3.43 -3.60
CA GLY A 138 3.06 2.76 -2.61
C GLY A 138 4.04 1.75 -3.23
N THR A 139 3.61 1.05 -4.27
CA THR A 139 4.45 0.10 -5.00
C THR A 139 5.54 0.83 -5.78
N ALA A 140 5.19 1.90 -6.49
CA ALA A 140 6.13 2.71 -7.24
C ALA A 140 7.20 3.34 -6.33
N LEU A 141 6.83 3.81 -5.13
CA LEU A 141 7.80 4.36 -4.17
C LEU A 141 8.77 3.26 -3.68
N TYR A 142 8.25 2.09 -3.33
CA TYR A 142 9.07 0.96 -2.90
C TYR A 142 10.02 0.47 -4.00
N GLU A 143 9.53 0.32 -5.24
CA GLU A 143 10.34 -0.10 -6.38
C GLU A 143 11.44 0.91 -6.73
N ALA A 144 11.09 2.20 -6.76
CA ALA A 144 12.05 3.27 -7.03
C ALA A 144 13.17 3.31 -5.98
N VAL A 145 12.82 3.32 -4.68
CA VAL A 145 13.82 3.33 -3.60
C VAL A 145 14.63 2.03 -3.59
N GLY A 146 14.01 0.88 -3.89
CA GLY A 146 14.67 -0.42 -3.97
C GLY A 146 15.73 -0.47 -5.06
N SER A 147 15.43 0.08 -6.24
CA SER A 147 16.40 0.17 -7.35
C SER A 147 17.63 1.01 -6.99
N ILE A 148 17.42 2.16 -6.33
CA ILE A 148 18.49 3.05 -5.88
C ILE A 148 19.35 2.33 -4.84
N PHE A 149 18.71 1.65 -3.89
CA PHE A 149 19.38 0.90 -2.83
C PHE A 149 20.29 -0.21 -3.39
N ILE A 150 19.79 -0.99 -4.35
CA ILE A 150 20.58 -2.05 -4.98
C ILE A 150 21.77 -1.44 -5.73
N ALA A 151 21.58 -0.36 -6.47
CA ALA A 151 22.69 0.31 -7.17
C ALA A 151 23.77 0.81 -6.21
N GLN A 152 23.37 1.36 -5.06
CA GLN A 152 24.29 1.80 -4.01
C GLN A 152 25.07 0.62 -3.39
N MET A 153 24.42 -0.53 -3.17
CA MET A 153 25.06 -1.74 -2.66
C MET A 153 26.16 -2.29 -3.60
N TYR A 154 26.00 -2.13 -4.91
CA TYR A 154 27.00 -2.55 -5.92
C TYR A 154 27.99 -1.45 -6.31
N GLY A 155 27.92 -0.26 -5.68
CA GLY A 155 28.81 0.86 -5.99
C GLY A 155 28.58 1.52 -7.36
N ILE A 156 27.39 1.33 -7.95
CA ILE A 156 27.03 1.91 -9.25
C ILE A 156 26.39 3.29 -9.03
N HIS A 157 27.04 4.33 -9.55
CA HIS A 157 26.47 5.68 -9.55
C HIS A 157 25.45 5.83 -10.67
N LEU A 158 24.16 5.68 -10.33
CA LEU A 158 23.06 5.94 -11.25
C LEU A 158 23.02 7.42 -11.64
N GLY A 159 23.08 7.69 -12.94
CA GLY A 159 22.84 9.04 -13.48
C GLY A 159 21.35 9.43 -13.43
N PRO A 160 21.02 10.72 -13.56
CA PRO A 160 19.62 11.18 -13.59
C PRO A 160 18.81 10.60 -14.77
N GLY A 161 19.48 10.22 -15.87
CA GLY A 161 18.83 9.54 -17.00
C GLY A 161 18.46 8.09 -16.70
N GLU A 162 19.32 7.36 -15.98
CA GLU A 162 19.07 5.97 -15.60
C GLU A 162 17.95 5.87 -14.57
N LEU A 163 17.88 6.85 -13.65
CA LEU A 163 16.81 6.95 -12.67
C LEU A 163 15.42 7.08 -13.29
N VAL A 164 15.30 7.75 -14.44
CA VAL A 164 14.03 7.91 -15.17
C VAL A 164 13.65 6.64 -15.95
N THR A 165 14.63 5.82 -16.33
CA THR A 165 14.39 4.54 -17.03
C THR A 165 14.06 3.37 -16.11
N VAL A 166 14.28 3.50 -14.80
CA VAL A 166 13.84 2.50 -13.82
C VAL A 166 12.30 2.40 -13.87
N ARG A 167 11.80 1.19 -14.10
CA ARG A 167 10.38 0.83 -14.14
C ARG A 167 10.12 -0.42 -13.33
#